data_AF-A0A3M8G654-F1
#
_entry.id   AF-A0A3M8G654-F1
#
_cell.length_a   1.000
_cell.length_b   1.000
_cell.length_c   1.000
_cell.angle_alpha   90.00
_cell.angle_beta   90.00
_cell.angle_gamma   90.00
#
_symmetry.space_group_name_H-M   'P 1'
#
loop_
_entity.id
_entity.type
_entity.pdbx_description
1 polymer ?
#
loop_
_entity_poly.entity_id
_entity_poly.type
_entity_poly.pdbx_seq_one_letter_code
_entity_poly.pdbx_strand_id
1 'polypeptide(L)'
;MKVIKNSLFIFIALTLIVSCSKEKENNFILKGSIKDLKKGVVYLQKDGDSSVIDLDSVVIKGQPEFLLSTTIEEPILLYLKLEKNDGQEHFIPFFADEGETQIKTTLKSFNTSAEINGAEQQKVLEGYLTLMDDFKNKNLDLIKANYEALKRKDSIASDSIVKQSERLLRLKYASTINFALNNNDSEVAPYLALYEIPDTSIKYLDSIYNNLTDRIKTSHYGKILEKSISDFKTELK
;
A
#
# COMPACT_ATOMS: atom_id res chain seq x y z
N MET A 1 -63.56 10.01 62.34
CA MET A 1 -63.82 9.32 61.06
C MET A 1 -63.75 10.31 59.91
N LYS A 2 -62.60 10.41 59.22
CA LYS A 2 -62.48 10.77 57.80
C LYS A 2 -61.02 10.57 57.37
N VAL A 3 -60.90 9.86 56.25
CA VAL A 3 -59.74 9.35 55.52
C VAL A 3 -58.82 10.49 55.04
N ILE A 4 -57.55 10.23 54.68
CA ILE A 4 -56.91 10.64 53.39
C ILE A 4 -55.41 10.28 53.32
N LYS A 5 -55.15 9.28 52.46
CA LYS A 5 -54.13 9.14 51.39
C LYS A 5 -52.62 9.18 51.69
N ASN A 6 -52.06 7.97 51.61
CA ASN A 6 -50.86 7.61 50.85
C ASN A 6 -50.62 8.47 49.59
N SER A 7 -49.40 8.98 49.41
CA SER A 7 -48.74 9.05 48.10
C SER A 7 -47.25 9.37 48.27
N LEU A 8 -46.43 8.33 48.32
CA LEU A 8 -44.98 8.43 48.23
C LEU A 8 -44.63 8.69 46.75
N PHE A 9 -44.29 9.93 46.42
CA PHE A 9 -43.80 10.30 45.09
C PHE A 9 -42.38 9.76 44.88
N ILE A 10 -42.24 8.70 44.08
CA ILE A 10 -40.95 8.21 43.59
C ILE A 10 -40.65 8.97 42.30
N PHE A 11 -39.68 9.88 42.36
CA PHE A 11 -39.14 10.60 41.20
C PHE A 11 -38.10 9.69 40.54
N ILE A 12 -38.50 8.89 39.56
CA ILE A 12 -37.57 8.14 38.70
C ILE A 12 -36.98 9.13 37.71
N ALA A 13 -35.73 9.52 37.94
CA ALA A 13 -34.91 10.23 36.97
C ALA A 13 -34.61 9.28 35.80
N LEU A 14 -35.29 9.51 34.67
CA LEU A 14 -35.01 8.86 33.41
C LEU A 14 -33.75 9.52 32.83
N THR A 15 -32.57 9.04 33.21
CA THR A 15 -31.33 9.38 32.51
C THR A 15 -31.36 8.70 31.15
N LEU A 16 -31.76 9.44 30.13
CA LEU A 16 -31.49 9.08 28.74
C LEU A 16 -29.96 9.07 28.57
N ILE A 17 -29.37 7.87 28.65
CA ILE A 17 -28.01 7.64 28.20
C ILE A 17 -28.06 7.77 26.69
N VAL A 18 -27.86 9.01 26.19
CA VAL A 18 -27.54 9.23 24.79
C VAL A 18 -26.13 8.67 24.61
N SER A 19 -26.06 7.40 24.24
CA SER A 19 -24.84 6.84 23.65
C SER A 19 -24.64 7.55 22.33
N CYS A 20 -23.94 8.67 22.38
CA CYS A 20 -23.39 9.32 21.22
C CYS A 20 -22.25 8.42 20.73
N SER A 21 -22.59 7.40 19.92
CA SER A 21 -21.62 6.79 19.04
C SER A 21 -21.18 7.91 18.11
N LYS A 22 -20.03 8.52 18.41
CA LYS A 22 -19.26 9.21 17.38
C LYS A 22 -18.88 8.12 16.39
N GLU A 23 -19.77 7.81 15.45
CA GLU A 23 -19.38 7.21 14.19
C GLU A 23 -18.28 8.13 13.68
N LYS A 24 -17.03 7.65 13.67
CA LYS A 24 -15.98 8.35 12.94
C LYS A 24 -16.48 8.37 11.50
N GLU A 25 -16.92 9.52 11.02
CA GLU A 25 -17.10 9.71 9.59
C GLU A 25 -15.79 9.29 8.91
N ASN A 26 -15.88 8.38 7.93
CA ASN A 26 -14.71 7.92 7.20
C ASN A 26 -13.99 9.12 6.59
N ASN A 27 -12.70 9.30 6.94
CA ASN A 27 -11.88 10.40 6.44
C ASN A 27 -11.23 10.10 5.08
N PHE A 28 -11.40 8.87 4.56
CA PHE A 28 -10.93 8.47 3.22
C PHE A 28 -12.07 7.89 2.38
N ILE A 29 -12.13 8.31 1.11
CA ILE A 29 -13.05 7.82 0.10
C ILE A 29 -12.29 7.43 -1.17
N LEU A 30 -12.48 6.19 -1.62
CA LEU A 30 -12.05 5.70 -2.93
C LEU A 30 -13.22 5.74 -3.92
N LYS A 31 -13.08 6.54 -4.98
CA LYS A 31 -13.99 6.59 -6.13
C LYS A 31 -13.43 5.72 -7.25
N GLY A 32 -13.97 4.52 -7.42
CA GLY A 32 -13.48 3.56 -8.39
C GLY A 32 -14.37 3.44 -9.63
N SER A 33 -13.76 3.16 -10.78
CA SER A 33 -14.47 2.75 -12.00
C SER A 33 -13.73 1.63 -12.72
N ILE A 34 -14.40 0.50 -12.96
CA ILE A 34 -13.88 -0.61 -13.75
C ILE A 34 -14.74 -0.81 -14.99
N LYS A 35 -14.24 -0.36 -16.13
CA LYS A 35 -14.91 -0.55 -17.41
C LYS A 35 -14.99 -2.03 -17.78
N ASP A 36 -16.11 -2.42 -18.38
CA ASP A 36 -16.42 -3.78 -18.85
C ASP A 36 -16.61 -4.85 -17.75
N LEU A 37 -16.64 -4.44 -16.48
CA LEU A 37 -16.97 -5.33 -15.36
C LEU A 37 -18.49 -5.48 -15.22
N LYS A 38 -19.00 -6.70 -15.49
CA LYS A 38 -20.44 -7.00 -15.35
C LYS A 38 -20.83 -7.44 -13.94
N LYS A 39 -19.98 -8.23 -13.29
CA LYS A 39 -20.18 -8.77 -11.95
C LYS A 39 -18.84 -9.00 -11.28
N GLY A 40 -18.79 -8.81 -9.98
CA GLY A 40 -17.62 -9.05 -9.14
C GLY A 40 -17.83 -8.43 -7.77
N VAL A 41 -16.90 -8.67 -6.86
CA VAL A 41 -16.81 -7.93 -5.59
C VAL A 41 -15.50 -7.17 -5.60
N VAL A 42 -15.57 -5.89 -5.27
CA VAL A 42 -14.36 -5.08 -5.08
C VAL A 42 -14.16 -4.85 -3.60
N TYR A 43 -12.91 -4.92 -3.16
CA TYR A 43 -12.51 -4.75 -1.77
C TYR A 43 -11.49 -3.63 -1.68
N LEU A 44 -11.62 -2.82 -0.63
CA LEU A 44 -10.54 -1.96 -0.16
C LEU A 44 -9.82 -2.71 0.94
N GLN A 45 -8.52 -2.95 0.75
CA GLN A 45 -7.74 -3.78 1.65
C GLN A 45 -6.46 -3.09 2.12
N LYS A 46 -5.91 -3.57 3.22
CA LYS A 46 -4.55 -3.25 3.67
C LYS A 46 -3.83 -4.50 4.15
N ASP A 47 -2.51 -4.42 4.22
CA ASP A 47 -1.72 -5.42 4.93
C ASP A 47 -1.94 -5.29 6.43
N GLY A 48 -2.18 -6.41 7.10
CA GLY A 48 -2.08 -6.56 8.55
C GLY A 48 -0.83 -7.37 8.92
N ASP A 49 -0.63 -7.63 10.20
CA ASP A 49 0.60 -8.27 10.71
C ASP A 49 0.87 -9.67 10.12
N SER A 50 -0.18 -10.42 9.82
CA SER A 50 -0.09 -11.81 9.32
C SER A 50 -1.11 -12.16 8.23
N SER A 51 -1.98 -11.21 7.87
CA SER A 51 -3.05 -11.42 6.89
C SER A 51 -3.49 -10.09 6.28
N VAL A 52 -4.14 -10.17 5.13
CA VAL A 52 -4.79 -9.04 4.48
C VAL A 52 -6.10 -8.73 5.21
N ILE A 53 -6.36 -7.45 5.46
CA ILE A 53 -7.56 -6.97 6.15
C ILE A 53 -8.47 -6.26 5.15
N ASP A 54 -9.72 -6.71 5.06
CA ASP A 54 -10.78 -6.02 4.32
C ASP A 54 -11.28 -4.82 5.13
N LEU A 55 -11.13 -3.63 4.57
CA LEU A 55 -11.58 -2.36 5.17
C LEU A 55 -13.00 -2.01 4.74
N ASP A 56 -13.32 -2.26 3.47
CA ASP A 56 -14.64 -2.05 2.89
C ASP A 56 -14.82 -2.95 1.66
N SER A 57 -16.05 -3.18 1.22
CA SER A 57 -16.34 -3.93 0.01
C SER A 57 -17.66 -3.53 -0.63
N VAL A 58 -17.78 -3.76 -1.93
CA VAL A 58 -19.05 -3.57 -2.64
C VAL A 58 -19.21 -4.57 -3.78
N VAL A 59 -20.44 -5.07 -3.91
CA VAL A 59 -20.82 -6.00 -4.99
C VAL A 59 -21.17 -5.20 -6.23
N ILE A 60 -20.44 -5.46 -7.32
CA ILE A 60 -20.69 -4.87 -8.63
C ILE A 60 -21.75 -5.67 -9.38
N LYS A 61 -22.79 -4.98 -9.86
CA LYS A 61 -23.88 -5.53 -10.69
C LYS A 61 -24.15 -4.63 -11.90
N GLY A 62 -23.27 -4.68 -12.89
CA GLY A 62 -23.41 -3.94 -14.15
C GLY A 62 -23.15 -2.43 -14.09
N GLN A 63 -22.97 -1.85 -12.90
CA GLN A 63 -22.53 -0.47 -12.73
C GLN A 63 -20.99 -0.39 -12.78
N PRO A 64 -20.40 0.50 -13.59
CA PRO A 64 -18.95 0.60 -13.68
C PRO A 64 -18.31 1.29 -12.46
N GLU A 65 -19.06 2.18 -11.82
CA GLU A 65 -18.62 3.04 -10.72
C GLU A 65 -18.97 2.46 -9.35
N PHE A 66 -18.12 2.73 -8.36
CA PHE A 66 -18.32 2.34 -6.99
C PHE A 66 -17.60 3.27 -6.01
N LEU A 67 -18.05 3.22 -4.75
CA LEU A 67 -17.43 3.92 -3.64
C LEU A 67 -17.00 2.89 -2.60
N LEU A 68 -15.81 3.10 -2.05
CA LEU A 68 -15.31 2.42 -0.86
C LEU A 68 -14.79 3.49 0.09
N SER A 69 -14.86 3.25 1.40
CA SER A 69 -14.44 4.24 2.38
C SER A 69 -13.88 3.58 3.64
N THR A 70 -12.95 4.26 4.28
CA THR A 70 -12.39 3.81 5.56
C THR A 70 -11.91 5.01 6.36
N THR A 71 -11.53 4.77 7.61
CA THR A 71 -10.72 5.71 8.37
C THR A 71 -9.25 5.31 8.29
N ILE A 72 -8.37 6.26 7.97
CA ILE A 72 -6.91 6.13 8.02
C ILE A 72 -6.32 7.16 8.98
N GLU A 73 -5.29 6.78 9.74
CA GLU A 73 -4.67 7.68 10.73
C GLU A 73 -3.50 8.49 10.15
N GLU A 74 -2.90 7.97 9.08
CA GLU A 74 -1.77 8.55 8.36
C GLU A 74 -1.67 7.93 6.97
N PRO A 75 -0.84 8.48 6.06
CA PRO A 75 -0.67 7.93 4.72
C PRO A 75 -0.21 6.47 4.74
N ILE A 76 -0.91 5.61 4.02
CA ILE A 76 -0.67 4.15 4.02
C ILE A 76 -0.93 3.55 2.64
N LEU A 77 -0.21 2.47 2.32
CA LEU A 77 -0.48 1.68 1.13
C LEU A 77 -1.76 0.85 1.32
N LEU A 78 -2.73 1.07 0.44
CA LEU A 78 -3.96 0.28 0.34
C LEU A 78 -4.00 -0.47 -0.99
N TYR A 79 -4.88 -1.46 -1.07
CA TYR A 79 -5.10 -2.25 -2.27
C TYR A 79 -6.57 -2.20 -2.66
N LEU A 80 -6.82 -1.91 -3.94
CA LEU A 80 -8.10 -2.18 -4.56
C LEU A 80 -8.07 -3.59 -5.15
N LYS A 81 -8.75 -4.55 -4.52
CA LYS A 81 -8.85 -5.93 -4.99
C LYS A 81 -10.14 -6.16 -5.78
N LEU A 82 -10.05 -6.95 -6.85
CA LEU A 82 -11.20 -7.42 -7.62
C LEU A 82 -11.33 -8.95 -7.52
N GLU A 83 -12.44 -9.42 -6.97
CA GLU A 83 -12.81 -10.84 -6.97
C GLU A 83 -13.86 -11.11 -8.06
N LYS A 84 -13.50 -11.97 -9.03
CA LYS A 84 -14.38 -12.35 -10.15
C LYS A 84 -14.44 -13.85 -10.44
N ASN A 85 -14.06 -14.69 -9.47
CA ASN A 85 -14.14 -16.15 -9.52
C ASN A 85 -13.40 -16.79 -10.72
N ASP A 86 -12.27 -16.23 -11.14
CA ASP A 86 -11.41 -16.81 -12.18
C ASP A 86 -10.13 -17.46 -11.65
N GLY A 87 -9.99 -17.54 -10.31
CA GLY A 87 -8.84 -18.13 -9.65
C GLY A 87 -7.56 -17.30 -9.70
N GLN A 88 -7.64 -16.03 -10.14
CA GLN A 88 -6.51 -15.12 -10.18
C GLN A 88 -6.67 -13.98 -9.18
N GLU A 89 -5.55 -13.49 -8.66
CA GLU A 89 -5.52 -12.30 -7.83
C GLU A 89 -5.43 -11.04 -8.72
N HIS A 90 -6.33 -10.11 -8.43
CA HIS A 90 -6.38 -8.83 -9.11
C HIS A 90 -6.34 -7.73 -8.07
N PHE A 91 -5.24 -6.97 -8.03
CA PHE A 91 -5.05 -5.88 -7.09
C PHE A 91 -4.36 -4.69 -7.76
N ILE A 92 -4.75 -3.49 -7.31
CA ILE A 92 -4.09 -2.23 -7.65
C ILE A 92 -3.60 -1.63 -6.33
N PRO A 93 -2.27 -1.63 -6.07
CA PRO A 93 -1.72 -0.94 -4.91
C PRO A 93 -1.75 0.58 -5.16
N PHE A 94 -2.03 1.36 -4.11
CA PHE A 94 -1.98 2.81 -4.16
C PHE A 94 -1.73 3.39 -2.76
N PHE A 95 -1.03 4.52 -2.70
CA PHE A 95 -0.90 5.26 -1.44
C PHE A 95 -2.15 6.09 -1.20
N ALA A 96 -2.79 5.90 -0.05
CA ALA A 96 -3.94 6.64 0.41
C ALA A 96 -3.53 7.63 1.50
N ASP A 97 -4.20 8.79 1.54
CA ASP A 97 -4.17 9.77 2.63
C ASP A 97 -5.58 10.36 2.79
N GLU A 98 -5.84 11.10 3.87
CA GLU A 98 -7.14 11.71 4.13
C GLU A 98 -7.68 12.46 2.90
N GLY A 99 -8.97 12.31 2.64
CA GLY A 99 -9.65 12.88 1.47
C GLY A 99 -10.05 11.82 0.45
N GLU A 100 -9.85 12.13 -0.84
CA GLU A 100 -10.38 11.34 -1.94
C GLU A 100 -9.27 10.81 -2.85
N THR A 101 -9.38 9.54 -3.24
CA THR A 101 -8.61 8.95 -4.33
C THR A 101 -9.55 8.46 -5.42
N GLN A 102 -9.19 8.66 -6.68
CA GLN A 102 -9.92 8.15 -7.84
C GLN A 102 -9.09 7.10 -8.56
N ILE A 103 -9.68 5.95 -8.84
CA ILE A 103 -9.05 4.88 -9.63
C ILE A 103 -9.93 4.53 -10.82
N LYS A 104 -9.39 4.66 -12.02
CA LYS A 104 -10.06 4.28 -13.27
C LYS A 104 -9.27 3.19 -13.97
N THR A 105 -9.93 2.11 -14.35
CA THR A 105 -9.29 1.01 -15.07
C THR A 105 -10.29 0.27 -15.96
N THR A 106 -9.80 -0.72 -16.70
CA THR A 106 -10.63 -1.67 -17.44
C THR A 106 -10.44 -3.06 -16.86
N LEU A 107 -11.41 -3.95 -17.04
CA LEU A 107 -11.27 -5.35 -16.65
C LEU A 107 -10.02 -6.01 -17.26
N LYS A 108 -9.66 -5.64 -18.50
CA LYS A 108 -8.49 -6.18 -19.21
C LYS A 108 -7.17 -5.70 -18.63
N SER A 109 -7.12 -4.45 -18.15
CA SER A 109 -5.89 -3.76 -17.72
C SER A 109 -5.81 -3.56 -16.21
N PHE A 110 -6.64 -4.27 -15.44
CA PHE A 110 -6.80 -4.05 -14.00
C PHE A 110 -5.45 -4.03 -13.27
N ASN A 111 -4.59 -5.02 -13.51
CA ASN A 111 -3.30 -5.13 -12.82
C ASN A 111 -2.17 -4.26 -13.42
N THR A 112 -2.38 -3.59 -14.57
CA THR A 112 -1.25 -3.04 -15.35
C THR A 112 -1.37 -1.59 -15.75
N SER A 113 -2.59 -1.05 -15.84
CA SER A 113 -2.81 0.29 -16.41
C SER A 113 -4.04 0.93 -15.79
N ALA A 114 -4.00 1.08 -14.47
CA ALA A 114 -4.95 1.90 -13.74
C ALA A 114 -4.49 3.36 -13.75
N GLU A 115 -5.40 4.28 -14.01
CA GLU A 115 -5.20 5.71 -13.77
C GLU A 115 -5.56 6.00 -12.32
N ILE A 116 -4.61 6.51 -11.55
CA ILE A 116 -4.79 6.81 -10.13
C ILE A 116 -4.62 8.32 -9.96
N ASN A 117 -5.61 8.97 -9.36
CA ASN A 117 -5.51 10.35 -8.92
C ASN A 117 -5.73 10.37 -7.42
N GLY A 118 -4.66 10.53 -6.66
CA GLY A 118 -4.66 10.41 -5.20
C GLY A 118 -3.79 11.47 -4.52
N ALA A 119 -3.39 11.15 -3.29
CA ALA A 119 -2.60 12.02 -2.42
C ALA A 119 -1.19 12.30 -2.99
N GLU A 120 -0.45 13.22 -2.35
CA GLU A 120 0.92 13.56 -2.76
C GLU A 120 1.85 12.34 -2.73
N GLN A 121 1.67 11.44 -1.78
CA GLN A 121 2.42 10.17 -1.67
C GLN A 121 2.20 9.28 -2.89
N GLN A 122 0.99 9.28 -3.46
CA GLN A 122 0.72 8.54 -4.70
C GLN A 122 1.52 9.11 -5.87
N LYS A 123 1.65 10.43 -5.98
CA LYS A 123 2.49 11.07 -7.02
C LYS A 123 3.98 10.74 -6.83
N VAL A 124 4.45 10.73 -5.58
CA VAL A 124 5.83 10.32 -5.26
C VAL A 124 6.06 8.86 -5.67
N LEU A 125 5.13 7.95 -5.35
CA LEU A 125 5.20 6.55 -5.77
C LEU A 125 5.18 6.41 -7.30
N GLU A 126 4.34 7.15 -8.01
CA GLU A 126 4.29 7.14 -9.48
C GLU A 126 5.61 7.61 -10.11
N GLY A 127 6.24 8.64 -9.53
CA GLY A 127 7.59 9.07 -9.93
C GLY A 127 8.63 7.97 -9.75
N TYR A 128 8.55 7.22 -8.65
CA TYR A 128 9.40 6.06 -8.42
C TYR A 128 9.14 4.93 -9.43
N LEU A 129 7.87 4.57 -9.65
CA LEU A 129 7.49 3.51 -10.58
C LEU A 129 7.92 3.82 -12.01
N THR A 130 7.79 5.08 -12.43
CA THR A 130 8.29 5.56 -13.73
C THR A 130 9.80 5.37 -13.85
N LEU A 131 10.57 5.67 -12.80
CA LEU A 131 12.00 5.42 -12.77
C LEU A 131 12.32 3.91 -12.85
N MET A 132 11.48 3.06 -12.26
CA MET A 132 11.68 1.60 -12.22
C MET A 132 11.31 0.89 -13.54
N ASP A 133 10.52 1.51 -14.41
CA ASP A 133 10.12 0.91 -15.70
C ASP A 133 11.32 0.56 -16.58
N ASP A 134 12.37 1.39 -16.61
CA ASP A 134 13.60 1.12 -17.34
C ASP A 134 14.32 -0.13 -16.82
N PHE A 135 14.34 -0.33 -15.51
CA PHE A 135 14.94 -1.51 -14.89
C PHE A 135 14.12 -2.77 -15.19
N LYS A 136 12.78 -2.67 -15.12
CA LYS A 136 11.87 -3.75 -15.48
C LYS A 136 12.11 -4.21 -16.92
N ASN A 137 12.15 -3.28 -17.88
CA ASN A 137 12.35 -3.61 -19.29
C ASN A 137 13.71 -4.26 -19.55
N LYS A 138 14.80 -3.67 -19.02
CA LYS A 138 16.15 -4.25 -19.14
C LYS A 138 16.25 -5.63 -18.50
N ASN A 139 15.56 -5.85 -17.38
CA ASN A 139 15.55 -7.15 -16.73
C ASN A 139 14.85 -8.21 -17.59
N LEU A 140 13.73 -7.87 -18.24
CA LEU A 140 13.05 -8.76 -19.17
C LEU A 140 13.93 -9.13 -20.37
N ASP A 141 14.68 -8.17 -20.92
CA ASP A 141 15.63 -8.42 -22.00
C ASP A 141 16.74 -9.39 -21.56
N LEU A 142 17.30 -9.20 -20.36
CA LEU A 142 18.33 -10.09 -19.81
C LEU A 142 17.78 -11.49 -19.53
N ILE A 143 16.56 -11.61 -18.99
CA ILE A 143 15.89 -12.91 -18.77
C ILE A 143 15.74 -13.65 -20.10
N LYS A 144 15.25 -12.97 -21.14
CA LYS A 144 15.09 -13.54 -22.48
C LYS A 144 16.44 -13.98 -23.06
N ALA A 145 17.45 -13.12 -23.00
CA ALA A 145 18.78 -13.42 -23.51
C ALA A 145 19.39 -14.64 -22.78
N ASN A 146 19.22 -14.73 -21.46
CA ASN A 146 19.73 -15.85 -20.68
C ASN A 146 19.03 -17.15 -21.05
N TYR A 147 17.70 -17.11 -21.20
CA TYR A 147 16.93 -18.27 -21.66
C TYR A 147 17.41 -18.80 -23.02
N GLU A 148 17.69 -17.90 -23.97
CA GLU A 148 18.23 -18.27 -25.28
C GLU A 148 19.65 -18.86 -25.20
N ALA A 149 20.52 -18.31 -24.36
CA ALA A 149 21.86 -18.84 -24.14
C ALA A 149 21.82 -20.26 -23.55
N LEU A 150 20.99 -20.48 -22.54
CA LEU A 150 20.77 -21.80 -21.92
C LEU A 150 20.22 -22.81 -22.92
N LYS A 151 19.28 -22.41 -23.78
CA LYS A 151 18.75 -23.26 -24.87
C LYS A 151 19.85 -23.71 -25.84
N ARG A 152 20.83 -22.85 -26.11
CA ARG A 152 22.00 -23.16 -26.95
C ARG A 152 23.14 -23.86 -26.18
N LYS A 153 23.00 -24.07 -24.87
CA LYS A 153 24.05 -24.59 -23.97
C LYS A 153 25.33 -23.74 -23.98
N ASP A 154 25.17 -22.43 -24.18
CA ASP A 154 26.28 -21.47 -24.18
C ASP A 154 26.51 -20.93 -22.76
N SER A 155 27.34 -21.63 -22.00
CA SER A 155 27.62 -21.28 -20.60
C SER A 155 28.36 -19.94 -20.46
N ILE A 156 29.23 -19.60 -21.42
CA ILE A 156 30.00 -18.35 -21.38
C ILE A 156 29.07 -17.15 -21.55
N ALA A 157 28.13 -17.22 -22.50
CA ALA A 157 27.12 -16.18 -22.65
C ALA A 157 26.21 -16.08 -21.43
N SER A 158 25.76 -17.22 -20.89
CA SER A 158 24.93 -17.28 -19.68
C SER A 158 25.62 -16.61 -18.48
N ASP A 159 26.89 -16.94 -18.21
CA ASP A 159 27.65 -16.37 -17.09
C ASP A 159 27.83 -14.84 -17.23
N SER A 160 28.02 -14.37 -18.46
CA SER A 160 28.12 -12.94 -18.76
C SER A 160 26.79 -12.21 -18.52
N ILE A 161 25.66 -12.83 -18.88
CA ILE A 161 24.33 -12.25 -18.68
C ILE A 161 23.98 -12.20 -17.19
N VAL A 162 24.30 -13.25 -16.42
CA VAL A 162 24.12 -13.25 -14.96
C VAL A 162 24.84 -12.07 -14.30
N LYS A 163 26.09 -11.79 -14.67
CA LYS A 163 26.84 -10.62 -14.17
C LYS A 163 26.19 -9.29 -14.55
N GLN A 164 25.57 -9.20 -15.72
CA GLN A 164 24.81 -8.02 -16.14
C GLN A 164 23.53 -7.85 -15.31
N SER A 165 22.81 -8.93 -15.03
CA SER A 165 21.64 -8.92 -14.15
C SER A 165 21.99 -8.47 -12.73
N GLU A 166 23.09 -8.97 -12.16
CA GLU A 166 23.58 -8.51 -10.86
C GLU A 166 23.95 -7.02 -10.85
N ARG A 167 24.58 -6.54 -11.92
CA ARG A 167 24.89 -5.11 -12.07
C ARG A 167 23.63 -4.28 -12.17
N LEU A 168 22.62 -4.73 -12.93
CA LEU A 168 21.34 -4.05 -13.07
C LEU A 168 20.63 -3.97 -11.71
N LEU A 169 20.63 -5.05 -10.93
CA LEU A 169 20.06 -5.08 -9.58
C LEU A 169 20.74 -4.06 -8.64
N ARG A 170 22.09 -4.02 -8.63
CA ARG A 170 22.83 -3.03 -7.83
C ARG A 170 22.48 -1.59 -8.22
N LEU A 171 22.29 -1.33 -9.52
CA LEU A 171 21.86 -0.02 -10.00
C LEU A 171 20.41 0.29 -9.59
N LYS A 172 19.49 -0.68 -9.66
CA LYS A 172 18.11 -0.53 -9.17
C LYS A 172 18.11 -0.12 -7.69
N TYR A 173 18.90 -0.81 -6.87
CA TYR A 173 18.99 -0.52 -5.43
C TYR A 173 19.60 0.86 -5.18
N ALA A 174 20.69 1.21 -5.86
CA ALA A 174 21.28 2.55 -5.74
C ALA A 174 20.29 3.66 -6.16
N SER A 175 19.54 3.47 -7.24
CA SER A 175 18.49 4.40 -7.68
C SER A 175 17.36 4.51 -6.65
N THR A 176 16.94 3.39 -6.04
CA THR A 176 15.91 3.38 -5.00
C THR A 176 16.38 4.10 -3.73
N ILE A 177 17.62 3.86 -3.30
CA ILE A 177 18.24 4.55 -2.16
C ILE A 177 18.28 6.06 -2.43
N ASN A 178 18.78 6.48 -3.59
CA ASN A 178 18.84 7.90 -3.96
C ASN A 178 17.44 8.53 -4.02
N PHE A 179 16.44 7.81 -4.55
CA PHE A 179 15.07 8.28 -4.59
C PHE A 179 14.51 8.51 -3.18
N ALA A 180 14.69 7.55 -2.27
CA ALA A 180 14.26 7.67 -0.87
C ALA A 180 14.97 8.83 -0.15
N LEU A 181 16.27 9.03 -0.37
CA LEU A 181 17.02 10.15 0.19
C LEU A 181 16.52 11.52 -0.29
N ASN A 182 16.05 11.61 -1.53
CA ASN A 182 15.54 12.86 -2.12
C ASN A 182 14.07 13.14 -1.82
N ASN A 183 13.33 12.18 -1.26
CA ASN A 183 11.91 12.31 -0.88
C ASN A 183 11.72 12.03 0.63
N ASN A 184 12.64 12.53 1.44
CA ASN A 184 12.79 12.20 2.87
C ASN A 184 11.67 12.72 3.78
N ASP A 185 10.77 13.53 3.23
CA ASP A 185 9.59 14.10 3.85
C ASP A 185 8.30 13.37 3.45
N SER A 186 8.41 12.25 2.71
CA SER A 186 7.29 11.39 2.30
C SER A 186 7.36 10.00 2.96
N GLU A 187 6.20 9.46 3.32
CA GLU A 187 6.03 8.08 3.83
C GLU A 187 6.47 7.02 2.81
N VAL A 188 6.53 7.39 1.53
CA VAL A 188 7.05 6.55 0.46
C VAL A 188 8.53 6.24 0.67
N ALA A 189 9.35 7.15 1.21
CA ALA A 189 10.78 6.91 1.39
C ALA A 189 11.10 5.72 2.31
N PRO A 190 10.58 5.65 3.56
CA PRO A 190 10.77 4.48 4.40
C PRO A 190 10.07 3.23 3.85
N TYR A 191 8.92 3.36 3.18
CA TYR A 191 8.27 2.24 2.48
C TYR A 191 9.20 1.60 1.44
N LEU A 192 9.80 2.41 0.55
CA LEU A 192 10.74 1.90 -0.46
C LEU A 192 11.97 1.24 0.18
N ALA A 193 12.47 1.80 1.29
CA ALA A 193 13.60 1.21 2.01
C ALA A 193 13.27 -0.19 2.57
N LEU A 194 12.04 -0.39 3.05
CA LEU A 194 11.58 -1.66 3.61
C LEU A 194 11.31 -2.72 2.54
N TYR A 195 10.64 -2.34 1.45
CA TYR A 195 10.02 -3.31 0.55
C TYR A 195 10.69 -3.41 -0.83
N GLU A 196 11.41 -2.38 -1.29
CA GLU A 196 12.02 -2.38 -2.63
C GLU A 196 13.52 -2.72 -2.64
N ILE A 197 14.16 -2.69 -1.47
CA ILE A 197 15.59 -3.02 -1.28
C ILE A 197 15.85 -3.96 -0.09
N PRO A 198 15.12 -5.09 0.05
CA PRO A 198 15.18 -5.95 1.25
C PRO A 198 16.58 -6.51 1.55
N ASP A 199 17.40 -6.75 0.53
CA ASP A 199 18.77 -7.29 0.68
C ASP A 199 19.86 -6.21 0.72
N THR A 200 19.49 -4.96 1.01
CA THR A 200 20.47 -3.87 1.10
C THR A 200 21.29 -3.95 2.40
N SER A 201 22.51 -3.39 2.38
CA SER A 201 23.31 -3.31 3.61
C SER A 201 22.66 -2.35 4.60
N ILE A 202 22.70 -2.70 5.89
CA ILE A 202 22.16 -1.86 6.97
C ILE A 202 22.67 -0.41 6.96
N LYS A 203 23.92 -0.18 6.51
CA LYS A 203 24.48 1.17 6.37
C LYS A 203 23.60 2.08 5.50
N TYR A 204 22.99 1.54 4.45
CA TYR A 204 22.10 2.31 3.58
C TYR A 204 20.74 2.55 4.23
N LEU A 205 20.19 1.56 4.94
CA LEU A 205 18.96 1.74 5.74
C LEU A 205 19.15 2.82 6.81
N ASP A 206 20.26 2.78 7.54
CA ASP A 206 20.66 3.82 8.50
C ASP A 206 20.76 5.19 7.83
N SER A 207 21.35 5.26 6.64
CA SER A 207 21.50 6.52 5.91
C SER A 207 20.14 7.10 5.49
N ILE A 208 19.24 6.25 4.99
CA ILE A 208 17.88 6.66 4.64
C ILE A 208 17.15 7.13 5.90
N TYR A 209 17.11 6.32 6.96
CA TYR A 209 16.39 6.62 8.21
C TYR A 209 16.85 7.94 8.84
N ASN A 210 18.16 8.15 8.95
CA ASN A 210 18.69 9.37 9.56
C ASN A 210 18.37 10.63 8.74
N ASN A 211 18.24 10.50 7.42
CA ASN A 211 17.87 11.57 6.51
C ASN A 211 16.36 11.89 6.53
N LEU A 212 15.51 11.01 7.07
CA LEU A 212 14.07 11.27 7.20
C LEU A 212 13.81 12.46 8.12
N THR A 213 12.76 13.22 7.79
CA THR A 213 12.24 14.26 8.69
C THR A 213 11.67 13.65 9.97
N ASP A 214 11.63 14.42 11.07
CA ASP A 214 11.09 13.93 12.36
C ASP A 214 9.64 13.45 12.23
N ARG A 215 8.84 14.14 11.42
CA ARG A 215 7.45 13.75 11.08
C ARG A 215 7.41 12.33 10.50
N ILE A 216 8.26 12.05 9.51
CA ILE A 216 8.32 10.74 8.86
C ILE A 216 8.92 9.68 9.76
N LYS A 217 9.90 9.99 10.62
CA LYS A 217 10.43 9.01 11.59
C LYS A 217 9.34 8.49 12.52
N THR A 218 8.39 9.34 12.89
CA THR A 218 7.24 8.97 13.73
C THR A 218 6.08 8.31 12.99
N SER A 219 6.13 8.25 11.65
CA SER A 219 5.09 7.62 10.83
C SER A 219 5.10 6.09 10.92
N HIS A 220 4.05 5.44 10.43
CA HIS A 220 3.93 3.98 10.35
C HIS A 220 5.19 3.33 9.76
N TYR A 221 5.55 3.70 8.53
CA TYR A 221 6.70 3.13 7.85
C TYR A 221 8.04 3.57 8.46
N GLY A 222 8.12 4.80 9.01
CA GLY A 222 9.30 5.27 9.73
C GLY A 222 9.64 4.41 10.94
N LYS A 223 8.63 4.09 11.77
CA LYS A 223 8.77 3.21 12.94
C LYS A 223 9.14 1.78 12.56
N ILE A 224 8.55 1.24 11.50
CA ILE A 224 8.89 -0.11 11.01
C ILE A 224 10.35 -0.16 10.54
N LEU A 225 10.82 0.87 9.82
CA LEU A 225 12.21 0.97 9.38
C LEU A 225 13.17 1.08 10.57
N GLU A 226 12.87 1.91 11.57
CA GLU A 226 13.66 2.01 12.80
C GLU A 226 13.77 0.65 13.52
N LYS A 227 12.65 -0.05 13.64
CA LYS A 227 12.61 -1.37 14.25
C LYS A 227 13.44 -2.39 13.47
N SER A 228 13.27 -2.44 12.14
CA SER A 228 14.02 -3.35 11.25
C SER A 228 15.53 -3.15 11.38
N ILE A 229 16.00 -1.90 11.41
CA ILE A 229 17.41 -1.54 11.63
C ILE A 229 17.89 -2.02 13.02
N SER A 230 17.07 -1.84 14.04
CA SER A 230 17.41 -2.20 15.43
C SER A 230 17.49 -3.72 15.62
N ASP A 231 16.57 -4.47 15.03
CA ASP A 231 16.54 -5.94 15.08
C ASP A 231 17.80 -6.52 14.42
N PHE A 232 18.14 -6.04 13.22
CA PHE A 232 19.34 -6.48 12.50
C PHE A 232 20.65 -6.19 13.28
N LYS A 233 20.73 -5.04 13.96
CA LYS A 233 21.88 -4.71 14.84
C LYS A 233 21.97 -5.61 16.06
N THR A 234 20.85 -6.18 16.50
CA THR A 234 20.80 -7.08 17.66
C THR A 234 21.21 -8.49 17.25
N GLU A 235 20.80 -8.96 16.07
CA GLU A 235 21.20 -10.28 15.53
C GLU A 235 22.69 -10.39 15.17
N LEU A 236 23.37 -9.26 14.90
CA LEU A 236 24.81 -9.22 14.63
C LEU A 236 25.70 -9.19 15.88
N LYS A 237 25.12 -9.10 17.09
CA LYS A 237 25.85 -9.11 18.37
C LYS A 237 25.87 -10.50 18.98
#